data_AF-A0A1V5Y7U3-F1
#
_entry.id   AF-A0A1V5Y7U3-F1
#
_cell.length_a   1.000
_cell.length_b   1.000
_cell.length_c   1.000
_cell.angle_alpha   90.00
_cell.angle_beta   90.00
_cell.angle_gamma   90.00
#
_symmetry.space_group_name_H-M   'P 1'
#
loop_
_entity.id
_entity.type
_entity.pdbx_description
1 polymer ?
#
loop_
_entity_poly.entity_id
_entity_poly.type
_entity_poly.pdbx_seq_one_letter_code
_entity_poly.pdbx_strand_id
1 'polypeptide(L)'
;MKKTTKTHLPIWVWLIIMTGAAAILIAARYLYVMFINPLSAFDPPANIPKQTPYVPKYTLAPDETPAPTPLPTLSPEEQLLSEADLEFLKHKVNILMLGWDESPERNEEDSELYRDEDNNFRSDVLMLLAVDFEDNTAKLISIPRDTMAQIYNTPGRWKINAAFAKGGAAEGNGFEYAMRTVSNLFGGIPIEHYIGVNMSGLKDIVDAMGGVYYDVDVRIVLNGRVLEKGYQHLNGQQVLDYCRARKGISTDVGRTDRQQRILFAIFEQLREKNQLVNLPNIYRSMRDKFCTNLNLEQIAAMTVFATGLDMENLTRKTLEGKYVSGTPYSNASFYVLDNDKLVSLIKEIYGITVTANAQYGLDYVEGDKAAAEAEAYLTSADWLLMNFLMPILPEDETWNGKTYPSRYADYPFLTDAQSILAKRLVSSRDKLKQTVTREGEKALSAERIEKARKELRDELIYTASAVGLTQSNFSTAIERKLLPPDVLSRLPVVFTPTPTGGFFPEPWEGGFKTPGQGVTPFPESTPYPGQLPTPEPTDGFRFG
;
A
#
# COMPACT_ATOMS: atom_id res chain seq x y z
N MET A 1 38.92 -66.10 40.42
CA MET A 1 37.99 -65.08 39.88
C MET A 1 38.58 -63.69 40.14
N LYS A 2 39.21 -63.05 39.15
CA LYS A 2 39.63 -61.63 39.27
C LYS A 2 38.42 -60.74 39.01
N LYS A 3 37.90 -60.09 40.05
CA LYS A 3 36.92 -59.01 39.91
C LYS A 3 37.63 -57.81 39.28
N THR A 4 37.37 -57.56 38.01
CA THR A 4 37.74 -56.32 37.34
C THR A 4 36.88 -55.19 37.92
N THR A 5 37.46 -54.39 38.81
CA THR A 5 36.86 -53.12 39.25
C THR A 5 36.85 -52.18 38.05
N LYS A 6 35.69 -51.98 37.45
CA LYS A 6 35.48 -50.91 36.46
C LYS A 6 35.66 -49.57 37.19
N THR A 7 36.80 -48.92 36.96
CA THR A 7 37.03 -47.54 37.38
C THR A 7 36.13 -46.63 36.55
N HIS A 8 35.00 -46.22 37.13
CA HIS A 8 34.14 -45.22 36.52
C HIS A 8 34.83 -43.86 36.60
N LEU A 9 34.96 -43.18 35.46
CA LEU A 9 35.43 -41.80 35.43
C LEU A 9 34.53 -40.93 36.32
N PRO A 10 35.11 -40.03 37.13
CA PRO A 10 34.32 -39.18 38.00
C PRO A 10 33.51 -38.16 37.17
N ILE A 11 32.30 -37.82 37.63
CA ILE A 11 31.27 -37.08 36.87
C ILE A 11 31.77 -35.76 36.26
N TRP A 12 32.62 -35.03 36.98
CA TRP A 12 33.23 -33.78 36.49
C TRP A 12 34.09 -33.96 35.22
N VAL A 13 34.76 -35.10 35.06
CA VAL A 13 35.53 -35.39 33.83
C VAL A 13 34.58 -35.63 32.66
N TRP A 14 33.44 -36.28 32.88
CA TRP A 14 32.39 -36.40 31.88
C TRP A 14 31.79 -35.03 31.50
N LEU A 15 31.58 -34.13 32.46
CA LEU A 15 31.11 -32.76 32.18
C LEU A 15 32.13 -31.98 31.34
N ILE A 16 33.43 -32.09 31.62
CA ILE A 16 34.49 -31.45 30.83
C ILE A 16 34.54 -32.02 29.41
N ILE A 17 34.45 -33.35 29.27
CA ILE A 17 34.43 -34.00 27.95
C ILE A 17 33.19 -33.57 27.16
N MET A 18 32.01 -33.52 27.80
CA MET A 18 30.76 -33.12 27.15
C MET A 18 30.78 -31.64 26.73
N THR A 19 31.28 -30.75 27.60
CA THR A 19 31.42 -29.32 27.27
C THR A 19 32.46 -29.08 26.18
N GLY A 20 33.59 -29.79 26.20
CA GLY A 20 34.59 -29.76 25.14
C GLY A 20 34.04 -30.28 23.80
N ALA A 21 33.31 -31.41 23.82
CA ALA A 21 32.66 -31.95 22.63
C ALA A 21 31.60 -31.00 22.06
N ALA A 22 30.79 -30.38 22.93
CA ALA A 22 29.82 -29.36 22.53
C ALA A 22 30.52 -28.15 21.90
N ALA A 23 31.60 -27.65 22.50
CA ALA A 23 32.39 -26.54 21.96
C ALA A 23 32.99 -26.87 20.58
N ILE A 24 33.49 -28.10 20.39
CA ILE A 24 33.99 -28.57 19.10
C ILE A 24 32.86 -28.64 18.07
N LEU A 25 31.69 -29.15 18.43
CA LEU A 25 30.53 -29.20 17.53
C LEU A 25 30.04 -27.80 17.14
N ILE A 26 30.00 -26.86 18.08
CA ILE A 26 29.67 -25.45 17.82
C ILE A 26 30.71 -24.82 16.90
N ALA A 27 32.01 -25.04 17.16
CA ALA A 27 33.08 -24.54 16.30
C ALA A 27 33.02 -25.16 14.90
N ALA A 28 32.77 -26.46 14.78
CA ALA A 28 32.60 -27.14 13.50
C ALA A 28 31.38 -26.62 12.73
N ARG A 29 30.25 -26.38 13.43
CA ARG A 29 29.05 -25.77 12.86
C ARG A 29 29.35 -24.36 12.33
N TYR A 30 30.02 -23.55 13.14
CA TYR A 30 30.44 -22.20 12.75
C TYR A 30 31.35 -22.22 11.51
N LEU A 31 32.37 -23.08 11.49
CA LEU A 31 33.25 -23.23 10.33
C LEU A 31 32.50 -23.73 9.09
N TYR A 32 31.54 -24.65 9.24
CA TYR A 32 30.71 -25.14 8.14
C TYR A 32 29.88 -24.01 7.53
N VAL A 33 29.21 -23.20 8.35
CA VAL A 33 28.45 -22.04 7.85
C VAL A 33 29.35 -21.03 7.16
N MET A 34 30.49 -20.69 7.77
CA MET A 34 31.35 -19.62 7.28
C MET A 34 32.13 -19.98 6.03
N PHE A 35 32.49 -21.25 5.84
CA PHE A 35 33.41 -21.66 4.77
C PHE A 35 32.83 -22.66 3.77
N ILE A 36 31.66 -23.26 4.06
CA ILE A 36 31.10 -24.33 3.21
C ILE A 36 29.70 -23.97 2.71
N ASN A 37 28.77 -23.59 3.60
CA ASN A 37 27.39 -23.32 3.23
C ASN A 37 26.75 -22.23 4.10
N PRO A 38 26.90 -20.94 3.76
CA PRO A 38 26.32 -19.83 4.50
C PRO A 38 24.79 -19.90 4.60
N LEU A 39 24.10 -20.34 3.52
CA LEU A 39 22.65 -20.51 3.50
C LEU A 39 22.16 -21.44 4.61
N SER A 40 22.97 -22.42 5.04
CA SER A 40 22.57 -23.33 6.12
C SER A 40 22.36 -22.66 7.47
N ALA A 41 22.77 -21.39 7.66
CA ALA A 41 22.44 -20.60 8.85
C ALA A 41 20.96 -20.20 8.92
N PHE A 42 20.26 -20.26 7.80
CA PHE A 42 18.84 -19.99 7.68
C PHE A 42 18.07 -21.29 7.78
N ASP A 43 16.94 -21.24 8.46
CA ASP A 43 16.00 -22.34 8.44
C ASP A 43 15.46 -22.45 7.00
N PRO A 44 15.27 -23.68 6.47
CA PRO A 44 14.55 -23.82 5.23
C PRO A 44 13.15 -23.20 5.40
N PRO A 45 12.58 -22.62 4.33
CA PRO A 45 11.22 -22.09 4.38
C PRO A 45 10.30 -23.15 4.97
N ALA A 46 9.45 -22.74 5.92
CA ALA A 46 8.66 -23.66 6.73
C ALA A 46 8.01 -24.75 5.85
N ASN A 47 8.42 -26.01 6.05
CA ASN A 47 7.99 -27.21 5.32
C ASN A 47 8.27 -27.22 3.81
N ILE A 48 9.52 -27.49 3.41
CA ILE A 48 9.72 -28.36 2.25
C ILE A 48 9.34 -29.77 2.72
N PRO A 49 8.20 -30.36 2.29
CA PRO A 49 7.84 -31.69 2.74
C PRO A 49 8.96 -32.68 2.37
N LYS A 50 9.60 -33.25 3.38
CA LYS A 50 10.41 -34.46 3.18
C LYS A 50 9.43 -35.54 2.73
N GLN A 51 9.37 -35.84 1.43
CA GLN A 51 8.61 -36.97 0.92
C GLN A 51 9.09 -38.24 1.62
N THR A 52 8.34 -38.71 2.62
CA THR A 52 8.42 -40.08 3.10
C THR A 52 7.42 -40.91 2.30
N PRO A 53 7.82 -42.07 1.75
CA PRO A 53 6.91 -42.91 0.98
C PRO A 53 5.73 -43.35 1.86
N TYR A 54 4.51 -42.98 1.46
CA TYR A 54 3.31 -43.40 2.15
C TYR A 54 3.09 -44.91 1.96
N VAL A 55 3.20 -45.67 3.04
CA VAL A 55 2.75 -47.07 3.11
C VAL A 55 1.39 -47.08 3.84
N PRO A 56 0.28 -47.43 3.18
CA PRO A 56 -1.01 -47.47 3.86
C PRO A 56 -1.03 -48.63 4.87
N LYS A 57 -1.17 -48.30 6.16
CA LYS A 57 -1.58 -49.25 7.20
C LYS A 57 -3.05 -49.04 7.52
N TYR A 58 -3.87 -50.05 7.25
CA TYR A 58 -5.19 -50.19 7.86
C TYR A 58 -5.06 -51.04 9.11
N THR A 59 -5.38 -50.51 10.30
CA THR A 59 -5.78 -51.34 11.45
C THR A 59 -6.64 -50.56 12.43
N LEU A 60 -7.66 -51.25 12.95
CA LEU A 60 -8.75 -50.82 13.83
C LEU A 60 -8.26 -50.40 15.24
N ALA A 61 -8.98 -49.48 15.88
CA ALA A 61 -8.77 -48.98 17.25
C ALA A 61 -9.38 -49.90 18.34
N PRO A 62 -9.20 -49.64 19.65
CA PRO A 62 -8.05 -49.07 20.37
C PRO A 62 -7.59 -49.98 21.55
N ASP A 63 -6.36 -49.75 22.04
CA ASP A 63 -5.97 -50.13 23.41
C ASP A 63 -5.50 -48.85 24.13
N GLU A 64 -5.96 -48.65 25.36
CA GLU A 64 -5.77 -47.41 26.12
C GLU A 64 -4.31 -47.29 26.60
N THR A 65 -3.59 -46.31 26.06
CA THR A 65 -2.25 -45.90 26.49
C THR A 65 -2.27 -44.36 26.66
N PRO A 66 -1.61 -43.79 27.68
CA PRO A 66 -1.82 -42.40 28.12
C PRO A 66 -1.68 -41.38 27.00
N ALA A 67 -2.60 -40.40 27.02
CA ALA A 67 -2.70 -39.34 26.03
C ALA A 67 -1.34 -38.67 25.77
N PRO A 68 -0.86 -38.63 24.52
CA PRO A 68 0.28 -37.78 24.18
C PRO A 68 -0.12 -36.32 24.44
N THR A 69 0.79 -35.55 25.03
CA THR A 69 0.69 -34.09 25.09
C THR A 69 0.29 -33.58 23.70
N PRO A 70 -0.81 -32.81 23.55
CA PRO A 70 -1.21 -32.36 22.22
C PRO A 70 -0.05 -31.60 21.60
N LEU A 71 0.37 -32.03 20.41
CA LEU A 71 1.25 -31.22 19.57
C LEU A 71 0.61 -29.84 19.41
N PRO A 72 1.39 -28.74 19.40
CA PRO A 72 0.84 -27.42 19.18
C PRO A 72 0.04 -27.43 17.87
N THR A 73 -1.25 -27.10 17.96
CA THR A 73 -2.11 -26.93 16.79
C THR A 73 -1.59 -25.72 16.01
N LEU A 74 -1.02 -25.96 14.83
CA LEU A 74 -0.59 -24.90 13.91
C LEU A 74 -1.76 -23.94 13.64
N SER A 75 -1.46 -22.64 13.59
CA SER A 75 -2.43 -21.63 13.15
C SER A 75 -2.91 -21.94 11.72
N PRO A 76 -4.11 -21.47 11.30
CA PRO A 76 -4.59 -21.69 9.94
C PRO A 76 -3.62 -21.22 8.84
N GLU A 77 -2.85 -20.17 9.11
CA GLU A 77 -1.82 -19.66 8.20
C GLU A 77 -0.60 -20.58 8.14
N GLU A 78 -0.11 -21.08 9.28
CA GLU A 78 0.98 -22.06 9.32
C GLU A 78 0.59 -23.39 8.67
N GLN A 79 -0.68 -23.78 8.73
CA GLN A 79 -1.21 -24.93 8.00
C GLN A 79 -1.15 -24.70 6.49
N LEU A 80 -1.63 -23.55 5.99
CA LEU A 80 -1.56 -23.22 4.57
C LEU A 80 -0.12 -23.11 4.05
N LEU A 81 0.77 -22.50 4.83
CA LEU A 81 2.20 -22.46 4.51
C LEU A 81 2.82 -23.86 4.47
N SER A 82 2.38 -24.77 5.35
CA SER A 82 2.87 -26.15 5.36
C SER A 82 2.51 -26.96 4.10
N GLU A 83 1.45 -26.56 3.41
CA GLU A 83 0.96 -27.19 2.18
C GLU A 83 1.51 -26.49 0.91
N ALA A 84 2.13 -25.32 1.05
CA ALA A 84 2.64 -24.54 -0.06
C ALA A 84 3.92 -25.15 -0.65
N ASP A 85 4.03 -25.17 -1.99
CA ASP A 85 5.28 -25.52 -2.67
C ASP A 85 6.26 -24.34 -2.59
N LEU A 86 7.18 -24.41 -1.64
CA LEU A 86 8.20 -23.40 -1.38
C LEU A 86 9.58 -23.79 -1.95
N GLU A 87 9.64 -24.74 -2.89
CA GLU A 87 10.92 -25.16 -3.49
C GLU A 87 11.67 -23.99 -4.16
N PHE A 88 10.93 -23.02 -4.72
CA PHE A 88 11.50 -21.81 -5.30
C PHE A 88 12.28 -20.93 -4.30
N LEU A 89 12.05 -21.09 -2.99
CA LEU A 89 12.77 -20.41 -1.92
C LEU A 89 13.95 -21.22 -1.36
N LYS A 90 14.16 -22.45 -1.80
CA LYS A 90 15.18 -23.37 -1.23
C LYS A 90 16.57 -22.75 -1.12
N HIS A 91 16.93 -21.86 -2.05
CA HIS A 91 18.23 -21.18 -2.10
C HIS A 91 18.15 -19.67 -1.86
N LYS A 92 16.97 -19.17 -1.48
CA LYS A 92 16.68 -17.74 -1.39
C LYS A 92 16.28 -17.33 0.01
N VAL A 93 16.72 -16.14 0.41
CA VAL A 93 16.38 -15.53 1.70
C VAL A 93 15.83 -14.13 1.46
N ASN A 94 14.69 -13.85 2.09
CA ASN A 94 14.00 -12.57 2.02
C ASN A 94 14.11 -11.83 3.35
N ILE A 95 14.62 -10.60 3.31
CA ILE A 95 14.79 -9.75 4.49
C ILE A 95 14.08 -8.42 4.24
N LEU A 96 13.09 -8.09 5.06
CA LEU A 96 12.44 -6.78 5.04
C LEU A 96 13.29 -5.75 5.78
N MET A 97 13.77 -4.74 5.07
CA MET A 97 14.45 -3.59 5.66
C MET A 97 13.45 -2.46 5.90
N LEU A 98 13.39 -1.98 7.13
CA LEU A 98 12.43 -0.98 7.59
C LEU A 98 13.14 0.17 8.30
N GLY A 99 12.84 1.40 7.88
CA GLY A 99 13.23 2.61 8.58
C GLY A 99 12.00 3.38 9.04
N TRP A 100 11.87 3.68 10.33
CA TRP A 100 10.71 4.42 10.85
C TRP A 100 11.07 5.79 11.39
N ASP A 101 10.07 6.67 11.42
CA ASP A 101 10.26 8.09 11.63
C ASP A 101 10.25 8.52 13.11
N GLU A 102 10.76 7.66 13.99
CA GLU A 102 11.01 7.97 15.40
C GLU A 102 12.35 8.71 15.56
N SER A 103 12.31 9.78 16.35
CA SER A 103 13.49 10.51 16.81
C SER A 103 13.18 11.19 18.15
N PRO A 104 14.19 11.49 19.00
CA PRO A 104 13.95 12.14 20.29
C PRO A 104 13.11 13.42 20.18
N GLU A 105 13.36 14.22 19.14
CA GLU A 105 12.63 15.48 18.89
C GLU A 105 11.15 15.28 18.55
N ARG A 106 10.69 14.04 18.33
CA ARG A 106 9.28 13.71 18.07
C ARG A 106 8.57 13.13 19.29
N ASN A 107 9.34 12.81 20.33
CA ASN A 107 8.84 12.28 21.59
C ASN A 107 8.72 13.38 22.66
N GLU A 108 9.30 14.56 22.41
CA GLU A 108 9.23 15.72 23.29
C GLU A 108 7.94 16.52 23.00
N GLU A 109 7.01 16.57 23.97
CA GLU A 109 5.72 17.29 23.87
C GLU A 109 5.85 18.75 23.44
N ASP A 110 6.94 19.42 23.87
CA ASP A 110 7.20 20.83 23.57
C ASP A 110 7.83 21.05 22.17
N SER A 111 8.08 19.99 21.40
CA SER A 111 8.66 20.08 20.06
C SER A 111 7.60 20.38 19.00
N GLU A 112 7.90 21.28 18.05
CA GLU A 112 7.07 21.51 16.85
C GLU A 112 6.90 20.25 15.96
N LEU A 113 7.68 19.18 16.23
CA LEU A 113 7.65 17.90 15.53
C LEU A 113 7.00 16.77 16.34
N TYR A 114 6.44 17.08 17.52
CA TYR A 114 5.83 16.10 18.43
C TYR A 114 4.78 15.23 17.74
N ARG A 115 4.78 13.94 18.09
CA ARG A 115 3.70 13.00 17.80
C ARG A 115 3.32 12.29 19.10
N ASP A 116 2.03 12.25 19.39
CA ASP A 116 1.51 11.51 20.53
C ASP A 116 1.65 10.00 20.37
N GLU A 117 1.46 9.27 21.47
CA GLU A 117 1.52 7.81 21.57
C GLU A 117 0.48 7.13 20.66
N ASP A 118 -0.63 7.82 20.37
CA ASP A 118 -1.71 7.37 19.48
C ASP A 118 -1.35 7.52 17.98
N ASN A 119 -0.40 8.40 17.64
CA ASN A 119 0.11 8.66 16.29
C ASN A 119 1.38 7.87 16.01
N ASN A 120 1.24 6.55 16.15
CA ASN A 120 2.28 5.54 16.03
C ASN A 120 3.26 5.81 14.88
N PHE A 121 4.57 5.72 15.16
CA PHE A 121 5.63 5.96 14.17
C PHE A 121 5.40 5.12 12.92
N ARG A 122 5.61 5.72 11.75
CA ARG A 122 5.38 5.04 10.48
C ARG A 122 6.70 4.68 9.82
N SER A 123 6.68 3.61 9.03
CA SER A 123 7.83 3.25 8.21
C SER A 123 7.94 4.20 7.01
N ASP A 124 8.98 5.03 7.03
CA ASP A 124 9.30 5.96 5.96
C ASP A 124 10.19 5.32 4.88
N VAL A 125 10.84 4.20 5.23
CA VAL A 125 11.65 3.35 4.35
C VAL A 125 11.14 1.92 4.46
N LEU A 126 10.84 1.32 3.30
CA LEU A 126 10.47 -0.09 3.17
C LEU A 126 11.20 -0.66 1.95
N MET A 127 12.11 -1.60 2.16
CA MET A 127 12.84 -2.28 1.09
C MET A 127 12.87 -3.78 1.35
N LEU A 128 12.60 -4.59 0.34
CA LEU A 128 12.80 -6.03 0.38
C LEU A 128 14.17 -6.36 -0.19
N LEU A 129 15.02 -7.00 0.61
CA LEU A 129 16.26 -7.60 0.16
C LEU A 129 16.00 -9.08 -0.14
N ALA A 130 16.02 -9.45 -1.42
CA ALA A 130 15.95 -10.83 -1.89
C ALA A 130 17.35 -11.31 -2.26
N VAL A 131 17.82 -12.35 -1.57
CA VAL A 131 19.18 -12.91 -1.70
C VAL A 131 19.07 -14.31 -2.27
N ASP A 132 19.87 -14.61 -3.28
CA ASP A 132 20.01 -15.94 -3.86
C ASP A 132 21.43 -16.46 -3.63
N PHE A 133 21.55 -17.50 -2.81
CA PHE A 133 22.83 -18.12 -2.49
C PHE A 133 23.32 -19.11 -3.56
N GLU A 134 22.44 -19.59 -4.45
CA GLU A 134 22.82 -20.48 -5.55
C GLU A 134 23.35 -19.65 -6.73
N ASP A 135 22.61 -18.63 -7.14
CA ASP A 135 23.01 -17.75 -8.25
C ASP A 135 23.99 -16.64 -7.83
N ASN A 136 24.30 -16.53 -6.53
CA ASN A 136 25.11 -15.47 -5.93
C ASN A 136 24.62 -14.05 -6.33
N THR A 137 23.32 -13.80 -6.18
CA THR A 137 22.69 -12.51 -6.52
C THR A 137 21.96 -11.90 -5.35
N ALA A 138 21.85 -10.57 -5.34
CA ALA A 138 21.04 -9.85 -4.37
C ALA A 138 20.28 -8.71 -5.06
N LYS A 139 18.99 -8.60 -4.72
CA LYS A 139 18.09 -7.58 -5.28
C LYS A 139 17.49 -6.78 -4.14
N LEU A 140 17.77 -5.47 -4.12
CA LEU A 140 17.18 -4.54 -3.17
C LEU A 140 15.99 -3.83 -3.84
N ILE A 141 14.79 -4.20 -3.42
CA ILE A 141 13.53 -3.75 -4.02
C ILE A 141 12.87 -2.74 -3.08
N SER A 142 12.83 -1.48 -3.46
CA SER A 142 12.11 -0.47 -2.69
C SER A 142 10.62 -0.50 -2.92
N ILE A 143 9.88 -0.32 -1.83
CA ILE A 143 8.43 -0.25 -1.81
C ILE A 143 8.07 1.18 -1.41
N PRO A 144 7.53 2.01 -2.32
CA PRO A 144 7.11 3.38 -1.99
C PRO A 144 6.14 3.38 -0.81
N ARG A 145 6.37 4.23 0.19
CA ARG A 145 5.64 4.17 1.48
C ARG A 145 4.13 4.41 1.36
N ASP A 146 3.73 5.14 0.32
CA ASP A 146 2.33 5.47 0.00
C ASP A 146 1.64 4.36 -0.82
N THR A 147 2.31 3.21 -1.04
CA THR A 147 1.75 2.07 -1.78
C THR A 147 0.41 1.66 -1.20
N MET A 148 -0.64 1.57 -2.02
CA MET A 148 -1.94 1.07 -1.57
C MET A 148 -1.85 -0.42 -1.29
N ALA A 149 -2.21 -0.85 -0.08
CA ALA A 149 -2.15 -2.25 0.33
C ALA A 149 -3.28 -2.59 1.30
N GLN A 150 -3.60 -3.89 1.35
CA GLN A 150 -4.32 -4.47 2.48
C GLN A 150 -3.32 -4.72 3.60
N ILE A 151 -3.51 -4.05 4.73
CA ILE A 151 -2.65 -4.28 5.89
C ILE A 151 -3.05 -5.60 6.55
N TYR A 152 -2.07 -6.40 6.93
CA TYR A 152 -2.29 -7.64 7.66
C TYR A 152 -3.21 -7.43 8.85
N ASN A 153 -4.20 -8.32 9.03
CA ASN A 153 -5.22 -8.27 10.09
C ASN A 153 -5.96 -6.92 10.22
N THR A 154 -6.00 -6.10 9.17
CA THR A 154 -6.65 -4.79 9.20
C THR A 154 -7.55 -4.64 7.96
N PRO A 155 -8.87 -4.42 8.13
CA PRO A 155 -9.76 -4.22 7.00
C PRO A 155 -9.51 -2.87 6.32
N GLY A 156 -9.89 -2.78 5.04
CA GLY A 156 -9.84 -1.55 4.26
C GLY A 156 -8.52 -1.34 3.49
N ARG A 157 -8.44 -0.18 2.82
CA ARG A 157 -7.30 0.21 1.98
C ARG A 157 -6.47 1.24 2.70
N TRP A 158 -5.18 0.93 2.86
CA TRP A 158 -4.26 1.81 3.56
C TRP A 158 -3.00 2.00 2.74
N LYS A 159 -2.22 3.01 3.13
CA LYS A 159 -0.84 3.13 2.69
C LYS A 159 -0.01 2.09 3.42
N ILE A 160 0.89 1.43 2.71
CA ILE A 160 1.66 0.31 3.25
C ILE A 160 2.48 0.68 4.49
N ASN A 161 2.91 1.94 4.59
CA ASN A 161 3.62 2.43 5.78
C ASN A 161 2.79 2.43 7.07
N ALA A 162 1.47 2.34 6.96
CA ALA A 162 0.60 2.17 8.11
C ALA A 162 0.73 0.77 8.73
N ALA A 163 1.28 -0.24 8.02
CA ALA A 163 1.43 -1.59 8.55
C ALA A 163 2.17 -1.60 9.89
N PHE A 164 3.32 -0.93 9.93
CA PHE A 164 4.16 -0.85 11.11
C PHE A 164 3.42 -0.20 12.29
N ALA A 165 2.77 0.94 12.04
CA ALA A 165 1.97 1.65 13.04
C ALA A 165 0.76 0.83 13.52
N LYS A 166 0.08 0.11 12.63
CA LYS A 166 -1.09 -0.72 12.98
C LYS A 166 -0.74 -1.93 13.82
N GLY A 167 0.48 -2.45 13.68
CA GLY A 167 0.98 -3.51 14.55
C GLY A 167 1.49 -3.03 15.91
N GLY A 168 1.43 -1.73 16.24
CA GLY A 168 2.01 -1.22 17.49
C GLY A 168 3.48 -0.76 17.37
N ALA A 169 3.94 -0.44 16.16
CA ALA A 169 5.31 0.00 15.86
C ALA A 169 6.38 -0.96 16.43
N ALA A 170 7.49 -0.42 16.94
CA ALA A 170 8.62 -1.22 17.40
C ALA A 170 8.33 -1.95 18.74
N GLU A 171 7.41 -1.42 19.55
CA GLU A 171 7.06 -1.97 20.86
C GLU A 171 6.02 -3.09 20.78
N GLY A 172 5.22 -3.12 19.72
CA GLY A 172 4.27 -4.17 19.42
C GLY A 172 4.73 -5.13 18.32
N ASN A 173 3.76 -5.65 17.56
CA ASN A 173 3.94 -6.54 16.41
C ASN A 173 4.12 -5.75 15.08
N GLY A 174 4.63 -4.51 15.11
CA GLY A 174 4.73 -3.66 13.93
C GLY A 174 5.59 -4.28 12.81
N PHE A 175 6.69 -4.93 13.17
CA PHE A 175 7.54 -5.63 12.20
C PHE A 175 6.83 -6.82 11.55
N GLU A 176 6.07 -7.59 12.32
CA GLU A 176 5.26 -8.71 11.81
C GLU A 176 4.19 -8.19 10.84
N TYR A 177 3.46 -7.15 11.22
CA TYR A 177 2.46 -6.53 10.34
C TYR A 177 3.09 -6.05 9.04
N ALA A 178 4.27 -5.44 9.10
CA ALA A 178 4.99 -5.00 7.91
C ALA A 178 5.43 -6.18 7.02
N MET A 179 6.05 -7.22 7.59
CA MET A 179 6.46 -8.42 6.86
C MET A 179 5.28 -9.12 6.21
N ARG A 180 4.20 -9.38 6.95
CA ARG A 180 3.00 -10.04 6.42
C ARG A 180 2.27 -9.21 5.37
N THR A 181 2.22 -7.88 5.55
CA THR A 181 1.64 -6.97 4.54
C THR A 181 2.45 -6.99 3.24
N VAL A 182 3.78 -6.94 3.33
CA VAL A 182 4.64 -7.03 2.15
C VAL A 182 4.57 -8.43 1.52
N SER A 183 4.51 -9.48 2.33
CA SER A 183 4.31 -10.85 1.84
C SER A 183 3.02 -10.97 1.03
N ASN A 184 1.91 -10.46 1.56
CA ASN A 184 0.63 -10.42 0.86
C ASN A 184 0.70 -9.61 -0.44
N LEU A 185 1.39 -8.47 -0.42
CA LEU A 185 1.63 -7.65 -1.63
C LEU A 185 2.38 -8.46 -2.71
N PHE A 186 3.34 -9.29 -2.30
CA PHE A 186 4.13 -10.17 -3.17
C PHE A 186 3.45 -11.52 -3.46
N GLY A 187 2.13 -11.61 -3.30
CA GLY A 187 1.38 -12.82 -3.63
C GLY A 187 1.60 -13.98 -2.64
N GLY A 188 1.91 -13.66 -1.38
CA GLY A 188 2.08 -14.64 -0.31
C GLY A 188 3.49 -15.20 -0.18
N ILE A 189 4.48 -14.65 -0.90
CA ILE A 189 5.87 -15.08 -0.79
C ILE A 189 6.35 -14.85 0.65
N PRO A 190 6.85 -15.89 1.36
CA PRO A 190 7.32 -15.76 2.73
C PRO A 190 8.42 -14.69 2.91
N ILE A 191 8.25 -13.88 3.95
CA ILE A 191 9.22 -12.90 4.43
C ILE A 191 9.34 -13.10 5.93
N GLU A 192 10.37 -13.83 6.33
CA GLU A 192 10.53 -14.29 7.72
C GLU A 192 11.54 -13.47 8.50
N HIS A 193 12.34 -12.63 7.82
CA HIS A 193 13.38 -11.83 8.45
C HIS A 193 13.16 -10.35 8.23
N TYR A 194 13.57 -9.55 9.22
CA TYR A 194 13.57 -8.10 9.10
C TYR A 194 14.80 -7.46 9.72
N ILE A 195 15.13 -6.27 9.24
CA ILE A 195 16.09 -5.36 9.85
C ILE A 195 15.41 -3.99 9.94
N GLY A 196 15.18 -3.54 11.16
CA GLY A 196 14.59 -2.26 11.52
C GLY A 196 15.63 -1.30 12.08
N VAL A 197 15.60 -0.04 11.64
CA VAL A 197 16.43 1.05 12.19
C VAL A 197 15.62 2.35 12.30
N ASN A 198 15.69 3.05 13.44
CA ASN A 198 15.11 4.40 13.56
C ASN A 198 16.10 5.48 13.12
N MET A 199 15.68 6.75 13.12
CA MET A 199 16.53 7.85 12.66
C MET A 199 17.82 8.00 13.47
N SER A 200 17.75 7.77 14.78
CA SER A 200 18.92 7.84 15.67
C SER A 200 19.90 6.71 15.37
N GLY A 201 19.38 5.48 15.28
CA GLY A 201 20.17 4.30 14.93
C GLY A 201 20.90 4.46 13.60
N LEU A 202 20.23 4.99 12.56
CA LEU A 202 20.89 5.23 11.27
C LEU A 202 22.12 6.14 11.41
N LYS A 203 22.01 7.23 12.18
CA LYS A 203 23.12 8.17 12.40
C LYS A 203 24.29 7.45 13.08
N ASP A 204 24.00 6.77 14.19
CA ASP A 204 25.00 6.06 14.99
C ASP A 204 25.73 5.01 14.15
N ILE A 205 24.98 4.22 13.36
CA ILE A 205 25.53 3.19 12.48
C ILE A 205 26.49 3.80 11.45
N VAL A 206 26.08 4.87 10.75
CA VAL A 206 26.95 5.55 9.78
C VAL A 206 28.21 6.11 10.44
N ASP A 207 28.08 6.71 11.62
CA ASP A 207 29.22 7.28 12.34
C ASP A 207 30.20 6.18 12.82
N ALA A 208 29.72 5.05 13.30
CA ALA A 208 30.59 3.92 13.68
C ALA A 208 31.27 3.22 12.50
N MET A 209 30.70 3.30 11.31
CA MET A 209 31.37 2.89 10.07
C MET A 209 32.41 3.92 9.58
N GLY A 210 32.54 5.06 10.26
CA GLY A 210 33.46 6.14 9.91
C GLY A 210 32.93 7.06 8.80
N GLY A 211 31.61 7.16 8.64
CA GLY A 211 30.95 7.96 7.61
C GLY A 211 31.04 7.38 6.20
N VAL A 212 30.47 8.08 5.22
CA VAL A 212 30.42 7.66 3.81
C VAL A 212 30.87 8.77 2.88
N TYR A 213 31.77 8.46 1.95
CA TYR A 213 32.08 9.35 0.83
C TYR A 213 31.01 9.19 -0.24
N TYR A 214 30.37 10.31 -0.60
CA TYR A 214 29.22 10.28 -1.51
C TYR A 214 29.14 11.55 -2.36
N ASP A 215 28.78 11.39 -3.63
CA ASP A 215 28.49 12.51 -4.53
C ASP A 215 27.03 12.95 -4.38
N VAL A 216 26.83 13.98 -3.57
CA VAL A 216 25.50 14.53 -3.31
C VAL A 216 24.98 15.19 -4.59
N ASP A 217 23.84 14.71 -5.09
CA ASP A 217 23.27 15.13 -6.38
C ASP A 217 22.64 16.52 -6.37
N VAL A 218 22.18 16.97 -5.20
CA VAL A 218 21.45 18.22 -5.01
C VAL A 218 21.73 18.85 -3.66
N ARG A 219 21.79 20.19 -3.62
CA ARG A 219 21.89 20.93 -2.37
C ARG A 219 20.64 20.71 -1.51
N ILE A 220 20.84 20.36 -0.25
CA ILE A 220 19.77 20.09 0.71
C ILE A 220 19.83 21.12 1.83
N VAL A 221 18.67 21.70 2.14
CA VAL A 221 18.49 22.58 3.29
C VAL A 221 17.36 22.00 4.14
N LEU A 222 17.69 21.53 5.35
CA LEU A 222 16.74 20.89 6.25
C LEU A 222 17.00 21.34 7.69
N ASN A 223 15.99 21.92 8.34
CA ASN A 223 16.07 22.39 9.73
C ASN A 223 17.30 23.28 10.01
N GLY A 224 17.59 24.22 9.10
CA GLY A 224 18.75 25.13 9.20
C GLY A 224 20.10 24.51 8.87
N ARG A 225 20.19 23.18 8.71
CA ARG A 225 21.39 22.48 8.24
C ARG A 225 21.44 22.48 6.73
N VAL A 226 22.66 22.58 6.20
CA VAL A 226 22.93 22.62 4.77
C VAL A 226 23.88 21.49 4.41
N LEU A 227 23.48 20.70 3.42
CA LEU A 227 24.34 19.73 2.75
C LEU A 227 24.52 20.20 1.30
N GLU A 228 25.76 20.52 0.95
CA GLU A 228 26.07 21.07 -0.37
C GLU A 228 26.11 19.96 -1.44
N LYS A 229 25.95 20.36 -2.70
CA LYS A 229 26.09 19.43 -3.83
C LYS A 229 27.56 19.05 -4.03
N GLY A 230 27.83 17.81 -4.42
CA GLY A 230 29.14 17.32 -4.82
C GLY A 230 29.69 16.21 -3.93
N TYR A 231 30.85 15.68 -4.35
CA TYR A 231 31.57 14.62 -3.64
C TYR A 231 32.15 15.11 -2.31
N GLN A 232 31.70 14.52 -1.21
CA GLN A 232 32.13 14.88 0.12
C GLN A 232 32.00 13.69 1.08
N HIS A 233 32.63 13.81 2.25
CA HIS A 233 32.47 12.85 3.34
C HIS A 233 31.26 13.22 4.20
N LEU A 234 30.31 12.30 4.31
CA LEU A 234 29.06 12.46 5.06
C LEU A 234 29.15 11.72 6.39
N ASN A 235 28.83 12.42 7.48
CA ASN A 235 28.52 11.81 8.76
C ASN A 235 27.07 11.31 8.81
N GLY A 236 26.70 10.64 9.89
CA GLY A 236 25.36 10.07 10.09
C GLY A 236 24.25 11.11 9.98
N GLN A 237 24.45 12.30 10.55
CA GLN A 237 23.45 13.37 10.47
C GLN A 237 23.24 13.86 9.03
N GLN A 238 24.31 14.01 8.24
CA GLN A 238 24.23 14.42 6.84
C GLN A 238 23.58 13.32 5.96
N VAL A 239 23.89 12.05 6.22
CA VAL A 239 23.21 10.92 5.56
C VAL A 239 21.70 10.92 5.87
N LEU A 240 21.33 11.14 7.13
CA LEU A 240 19.93 11.23 7.52
C LEU A 240 19.22 12.40 6.82
N ASP A 241 19.85 13.58 6.78
CA ASP A 241 19.30 14.75 6.09
C ASP A 241 19.13 14.48 4.58
N TYR A 242 20.10 13.79 3.95
CA TYR A 242 20.02 13.35 2.56
C TYR A 242 18.82 12.42 2.30
N CYS A 243 18.63 11.42 3.15
CA CYS A 243 17.52 10.46 3.06
C CYS A 243 16.13 11.07 3.33
N ARG A 244 16.06 12.17 4.10
CA ARG A 244 14.80 12.83 4.48
C ARG A 244 14.36 13.93 3.51
N ALA A 245 15.28 14.46 2.72
CA ALA A 245 15.02 15.60 1.86
C ALA A 245 13.95 15.29 0.79
N ARG A 246 12.93 16.16 0.72
CA ARG A 246 11.78 16.02 -0.19
C ARG A 246 11.33 17.36 -0.76
N LYS A 247 10.97 18.31 0.11
CA LYS A 247 10.38 19.61 -0.26
C LYS A 247 11.32 20.37 -1.22
N GLY A 248 10.79 20.80 -2.37
CA GLY A 248 11.53 21.60 -3.35
C GLY A 248 12.60 20.84 -4.16
N ILE A 249 12.70 19.51 -4.00
CA ILE A 249 13.76 18.70 -4.61
C ILE A 249 13.17 17.58 -5.46
N SER A 250 12.31 16.72 -4.90
CA SER A 250 11.75 15.60 -5.64
C SER A 250 10.42 15.08 -5.08
N THR A 251 9.81 14.18 -5.83
CA THR A 251 8.72 13.31 -5.37
C THR A 251 9.20 12.32 -4.31
N ASP A 252 8.27 11.59 -3.69
CA ASP A 252 8.60 10.52 -2.74
C ASP A 252 9.42 9.40 -3.40
N VAL A 253 9.14 9.08 -4.67
CA VAL A 253 9.92 8.12 -5.46
C VAL A 253 11.39 8.56 -5.60
N GLY A 254 11.63 9.86 -5.82
CA GLY A 254 13.00 10.39 -5.84
C GLY A 254 13.70 10.31 -4.48
N ARG A 255 12.94 10.38 -3.37
CA ARG A 255 13.47 10.17 -2.02
C ARG A 255 13.85 8.70 -1.80
N THR A 256 13.00 7.78 -2.23
CA THR A 256 13.28 6.33 -2.23
C THR A 256 14.55 5.98 -3.01
N ASP A 257 14.73 6.55 -4.21
CA ASP A 257 15.95 6.32 -5.00
C ASP A 257 17.21 6.82 -4.28
N ARG A 258 17.18 8.00 -3.64
CA ARG A 258 18.32 8.49 -2.82
C ARG A 258 18.68 7.54 -1.69
N GLN A 259 17.67 7.03 -0.98
CA GLN A 259 17.88 6.07 0.12
C GLN A 259 18.56 4.78 -0.38
N GLN A 260 18.17 4.27 -1.56
CA GLN A 260 18.86 3.12 -2.15
C GLN A 260 20.29 3.46 -2.58
N ARG A 261 20.50 4.62 -3.22
CA ARG A 261 21.83 5.04 -3.68
C ARG A 261 22.81 5.19 -2.53
N ILE A 262 22.41 5.81 -1.43
CA ILE A 262 23.30 5.98 -0.28
C ILE A 262 23.57 4.64 0.42
N LEU A 263 22.58 3.74 0.51
CA LEU A 263 22.80 2.40 1.06
C LEU A 263 23.78 1.59 0.21
N PHE A 264 23.69 1.70 -1.11
CA PHE A 264 24.65 1.10 -2.05
C PHE A 264 26.05 1.69 -1.89
N ALA A 265 26.17 3.01 -1.77
CA ALA A 265 27.46 3.66 -1.55
C ALA A 265 28.11 3.25 -0.21
N ILE A 266 27.30 3.11 0.86
CA ILE A 266 27.76 2.58 2.15
C ILE A 266 28.29 1.15 1.96
N PHE A 267 27.51 0.29 1.30
CA PHE A 267 27.90 -1.10 1.06
C PHE A 267 29.21 -1.20 0.24
N GLU A 268 29.30 -0.44 -0.84
CA GLU A 268 30.46 -0.39 -1.72
C GLU A 268 31.71 0.07 -0.96
N GLN A 269 31.61 1.15 -0.18
CA GLN A 269 32.71 1.65 0.62
C GLN A 269 33.17 0.64 1.68
N LEU A 270 32.22 -0.04 2.36
CA LEU A 270 32.56 -1.09 3.33
C LEU A 270 33.32 -2.23 2.66
N ARG A 271 32.95 -2.60 1.44
CA ARG A 271 33.65 -3.65 0.69
C ARG A 271 35.04 -3.21 0.25
N GLU A 272 35.18 -2.03 -0.33
CA GLU A 272 36.48 -1.49 -0.77
C GLU A 272 37.51 -1.39 0.36
N LYS A 273 37.04 -1.05 1.56
CA LYS A 273 37.89 -0.96 2.77
C LYS A 273 38.06 -2.31 3.48
N ASN A 274 37.55 -3.40 2.92
CA ASN A 274 37.49 -4.72 3.54
C ASN A 274 36.91 -4.68 4.97
N GLN A 275 35.90 -3.83 5.19
CA GLN A 275 35.22 -3.62 6.48
C GLN A 275 33.94 -4.45 6.60
N LEU A 276 33.48 -5.09 5.52
CA LEU A 276 32.33 -6.02 5.59
C LEU A 276 32.57 -7.11 6.65
N VAL A 277 33.79 -7.63 6.76
CA VAL A 277 34.17 -8.64 7.78
C VAL A 277 33.96 -8.16 9.23
N ASN A 278 33.89 -6.85 9.46
CA ASN A 278 33.64 -6.25 10.76
C ASN A 278 32.16 -6.05 11.08
N LEU A 279 31.24 -6.32 10.13
CA LEU A 279 29.80 -6.17 10.35
C LEU A 279 29.27 -6.90 11.59
N PRO A 280 29.68 -8.16 11.91
CA PRO A 280 29.26 -8.80 13.16
C PRO A 280 29.71 -8.06 14.42
N ASN A 281 30.89 -7.41 14.39
CA ASN A 281 31.38 -6.64 15.52
C ASN A 281 30.65 -5.30 15.65
N ILE A 282 30.40 -4.60 14.52
CA ILE A 282 29.59 -3.39 14.48
C ILE A 282 28.19 -3.68 15.02
N TYR A 283 27.54 -4.74 14.51
CA TYR A 283 26.24 -5.20 14.99
C TYR A 283 26.25 -5.47 16.51
N ARG A 284 27.22 -6.23 17.02
CA ARG A 284 27.33 -6.50 18.47
C ARG A 284 27.46 -5.22 19.30
N SER A 285 28.22 -4.23 18.81
CA SER A 285 28.43 -2.95 19.51
C SER A 285 27.21 -2.03 19.46
N MET A 286 26.31 -2.23 18.49
CA MET A 286 25.16 -1.37 18.22
C MET A 286 23.84 -2.12 18.25
N ARG A 287 23.79 -3.26 18.94
CA ARG A 287 22.63 -4.17 18.96
C ARG A 287 21.34 -3.49 19.43
N ASP A 288 21.45 -2.44 20.24
CA ASP A 288 20.37 -1.62 20.77
C ASP A 288 19.85 -0.58 19.75
N LYS A 289 20.57 -0.38 18.64
CA LYS A 289 20.21 0.52 17.53
C LYS A 289 19.49 -0.18 16.39
N PHE A 290 19.44 -1.51 16.41
CA PHE A 290 18.74 -2.34 15.43
C PHE A 290 17.59 -3.10 16.10
N CYS A 291 16.50 -3.24 15.37
CA CYS A 291 15.48 -4.25 15.66
C CYS A 291 15.59 -5.34 14.59
N THR A 292 15.86 -6.58 14.97
CA THR A 292 15.94 -7.68 14.01
C THR A 292 15.64 -9.02 14.70
N ASN A 293 15.12 -9.96 13.93
CA ASN A 293 15.03 -11.36 14.33
C ASN A 293 16.15 -12.23 13.73
N LEU A 294 17.12 -11.63 13.04
CA LEU A 294 18.32 -12.33 12.59
C LEU A 294 19.23 -12.63 13.78
N ASN A 295 19.65 -13.89 13.89
CA ASN A 295 20.66 -14.27 14.86
C ASN A 295 22.09 -13.97 14.35
N LEU A 296 23.07 -14.05 15.24
CA LEU A 296 24.46 -13.71 14.93
C LEU A 296 25.10 -14.63 13.88
N GLU A 297 24.69 -15.90 13.81
CA GLU A 297 25.14 -16.87 12.80
C GLU A 297 24.61 -16.49 11.42
N GLN A 298 23.33 -16.11 11.32
CA GLN A 298 22.70 -15.60 10.09
C GLN A 298 23.35 -14.29 9.62
N ILE A 299 23.63 -13.36 10.53
CA ILE A 299 24.33 -12.11 10.19
C ILE A 299 25.75 -12.41 9.68
N ALA A 300 26.45 -13.37 10.30
CA ALA A 300 27.77 -13.79 9.84
C ALA A 300 27.71 -14.47 8.47
N ALA A 301 26.72 -15.33 8.22
CA ALA A 301 26.47 -15.94 6.91
C ALA A 301 26.19 -14.89 5.82
N MET A 302 25.35 -13.89 6.11
CA MET A 302 25.12 -12.75 5.22
C MET A 302 26.38 -11.94 4.96
N THR A 303 27.25 -11.81 5.98
CA THR A 303 28.54 -11.13 5.83
C THR A 303 29.44 -11.88 4.86
N VAL A 304 29.53 -13.22 4.98
CA VAL A 304 30.31 -14.05 4.05
C VAL A 304 29.76 -13.94 2.62
N PHE A 305 28.45 -14.07 2.45
CA PHE A 305 27.79 -13.88 1.16
C PHE A 305 28.13 -12.50 0.57
N ALA A 306 27.93 -11.43 1.35
CA ALA A 306 28.21 -10.07 0.93
C ALA A 306 29.67 -9.83 0.54
N THR A 307 30.63 -10.46 1.22
CA THR A 307 32.05 -10.35 0.87
C THR A 307 32.40 -11.04 -0.45
N GLY A 308 31.66 -12.07 -0.84
CA GLY A 308 31.83 -12.80 -2.10
C GLY A 308 30.91 -12.32 -3.24
N LEU A 309 30.11 -11.28 -3.01
CA LEU A 309 29.14 -10.77 -3.98
C LEU A 309 29.79 -9.77 -4.95
N ASP A 310 29.68 -10.05 -6.24
CA ASP A 310 30.04 -9.12 -7.31
C ASP A 310 29.00 -7.99 -7.41
N MET A 311 29.43 -6.73 -7.62
CA MET A 311 28.47 -5.60 -7.73
C MET A 311 27.49 -5.76 -8.87
N GLU A 312 27.90 -6.41 -9.96
CA GLU A 312 27.04 -6.63 -11.12
C GLU A 312 25.82 -7.50 -10.76
N ASN A 313 25.96 -8.35 -9.74
CA ASN A 313 24.92 -9.21 -9.21
C ASN A 313 24.11 -8.55 -8.09
N LEU A 314 24.46 -7.34 -7.67
CA LEU A 314 23.73 -6.54 -6.70
C LEU A 314 22.91 -5.46 -7.43
N THR A 315 21.60 -5.63 -7.48
CA THR A 315 20.72 -4.72 -8.25
C THR A 315 19.70 -3.97 -7.39
N ARG A 316 19.33 -2.78 -7.85
CA ARG A 316 18.31 -1.91 -7.25
C ARG A 316 17.04 -1.96 -8.10
N LYS A 317 15.89 -2.15 -7.48
CA LYS A 317 14.57 -2.00 -8.11
C LYS A 317 13.69 -1.13 -7.23
N THR A 318 12.69 -0.48 -7.82
CA THR A 318 11.58 0.16 -7.11
C THR A 318 10.30 -0.38 -7.71
N LEU A 319 9.30 -0.71 -6.87
CA LEU A 319 8.01 -1.18 -7.39
C LEU A 319 7.38 -0.11 -8.29
N GLU A 320 7.02 -0.52 -9.50
CA GLU A 320 6.47 0.37 -10.51
C GLU A 320 4.98 0.61 -10.28
N GLY A 321 4.58 1.87 -10.48
CA GLY A 321 3.23 2.35 -10.22
C GLY A 321 3.13 3.84 -10.47
N LYS A 322 1.99 4.42 -10.11
CA LYS A 322 1.79 5.88 -10.18
C LYS A 322 0.96 6.39 -9.03
N TYR A 323 1.09 7.68 -8.76
CA TYR A 323 0.25 8.36 -7.79
C TYR A 323 -1.16 8.57 -8.37
N VAL A 324 -2.17 8.07 -7.66
CA VAL A 324 -3.58 8.36 -7.92
C VAL A 324 -4.11 9.21 -6.76
N SER A 325 -4.40 10.47 -7.05
CA SER A 325 -4.99 11.43 -6.11
C SER A 325 -6.50 11.50 -6.27
N GLY A 326 -7.19 11.96 -5.21
CA GLY A 326 -8.65 12.10 -5.23
C GLY A 326 -9.37 10.77 -5.38
N THR A 327 -8.85 9.72 -4.74
CA THR A 327 -9.48 8.40 -4.78
C THR A 327 -10.81 8.41 -4.01
N PRO A 328 -11.77 7.53 -4.35
CA PRO A 328 -13.01 7.42 -3.57
C PRO A 328 -12.78 6.92 -2.13
N TYR A 329 -11.57 6.48 -1.82
CA TYR A 329 -11.15 6.04 -0.49
C TYR A 329 -10.66 7.26 0.33
N SER A 330 -11.63 8.03 0.83
CA SER A 330 -11.38 9.22 1.68
C SER A 330 -10.66 10.37 0.98
N ASN A 331 -10.80 10.51 -0.33
CA ASN A 331 -10.13 11.54 -1.14
C ASN A 331 -8.59 11.51 -1.03
N ALA A 332 -8.04 10.38 -0.55
CA ALA A 332 -6.61 10.24 -0.28
C ALA A 332 -5.83 10.01 -1.57
N SER A 333 -4.53 10.32 -1.51
CA SER A 333 -3.56 10.02 -2.57
C SER A 333 -2.77 8.77 -2.20
N PHE A 334 -2.72 7.81 -3.11
CA PHE A 334 -1.97 6.57 -2.98
C PHE A 334 -0.97 6.43 -4.12
N TYR A 335 0.14 5.74 -3.87
CA TYR A 335 0.94 5.15 -4.93
C TYR A 335 0.30 3.79 -5.27
N VAL A 336 -0.15 3.60 -6.49
CA VAL A 336 -0.88 2.38 -6.89
C VAL A 336 0.01 1.61 -7.86
N LEU A 337 0.22 0.33 -7.57
CA LEU A 337 1.15 -0.51 -8.34
C LEU A 337 0.53 -0.95 -9.66
N ASP A 338 1.41 -1.11 -10.64
CA ASP A 338 1.12 -1.84 -11.87
C ASP A 338 1.29 -3.34 -11.58
N ASN A 339 0.17 -4.07 -11.58
CA ASN A 339 0.15 -5.48 -11.19
C ASN A 339 0.93 -6.36 -12.19
N ASP A 340 0.90 -6.05 -13.48
CA ASP A 340 1.63 -6.83 -14.49
C ASP A 340 3.14 -6.69 -14.31
N LYS A 341 3.59 -5.48 -13.96
CA LYS A 341 5.00 -5.23 -13.64
C LYS A 341 5.42 -5.87 -12.32
N LEU A 342 4.55 -5.84 -11.30
CA LEU A 342 4.79 -6.55 -10.04
C LEU A 342 4.95 -8.06 -10.27
N VAL A 343 4.03 -8.68 -11.01
CA VAL A 343 4.09 -10.11 -11.35
C VAL A 343 5.33 -10.43 -12.18
N SER A 344 5.70 -9.56 -13.12
CA SER A 344 6.91 -9.72 -13.93
C SER A 344 8.18 -9.67 -13.07
N LEU A 345 8.25 -8.74 -12.11
CA LEU A 345 9.35 -8.65 -11.17
C LEU A 345 9.43 -9.88 -10.26
N ILE A 346 8.29 -10.38 -9.77
CA ILE A 346 8.24 -11.60 -8.95
C ILE A 346 8.75 -12.80 -9.75
N LYS A 347 8.35 -12.94 -11.01
CA LYS A 347 8.85 -13.97 -11.91
C LYS A 347 10.36 -13.84 -12.16
N GLU A 348 10.87 -12.62 -12.30
CA GLU A 348 12.30 -12.32 -12.45
C GLU A 348 13.13 -12.72 -11.20
N ILE A 349 12.56 -12.62 -10.01
CA ILE A 349 13.27 -12.90 -8.75
C ILE A 349 13.14 -14.38 -8.36
N TYR A 350 11.94 -14.94 -8.48
CA TYR A 350 11.58 -16.22 -7.88
C TYR A 350 11.29 -17.32 -8.90
N GLY A 351 11.22 -17.01 -10.20
CA GLY A 351 10.90 -17.98 -11.25
C GLY A 351 9.44 -18.44 -11.27
N ILE A 352 8.60 -17.94 -10.36
CA ILE A 352 7.18 -18.29 -10.23
C ILE A 352 6.28 -17.17 -10.73
N THR A 353 5.03 -17.52 -11.06
CA THR A 353 3.98 -16.53 -11.35
C THR A 353 3.00 -16.53 -10.19
N VAL A 354 2.68 -15.35 -9.68
CA VAL A 354 1.69 -15.17 -8.61
C VAL A 354 0.46 -14.44 -9.14
N THR A 355 -0.66 -14.60 -8.45
CA THR A 355 -1.87 -13.82 -8.70
C THR A 355 -1.83 -12.56 -7.86
N ALA A 356 -1.56 -11.41 -8.49
CA ALA A 356 -1.66 -10.12 -7.81
C ALA A 356 -3.12 -9.79 -7.50
N ASN A 357 -3.37 -9.13 -6.36
CA ASN A 357 -4.72 -8.72 -6.01
C ASN A 357 -5.18 -7.57 -6.92
N ALA A 358 -6.11 -7.86 -7.83
CA ALA A 358 -6.62 -6.90 -8.81
C ALA A 358 -7.20 -5.64 -8.16
N GLN A 359 -7.80 -5.75 -6.97
CA GLN A 359 -8.48 -4.64 -6.30
C GLN A 359 -7.53 -3.53 -5.80
N TYR A 360 -6.23 -3.81 -5.73
CA TYR A 360 -5.18 -2.87 -5.35
C TYR A 360 -4.32 -2.46 -6.55
N GLY A 361 -4.60 -3.01 -7.74
CA GLY A 361 -3.91 -2.70 -8.97
C GLY A 361 -4.39 -1.41 -9.61
N LEU A 362 -3.54 -0.86 -10.46
CA LEU A 362 -3.74 0.45 -11.07
C LEU A 362 -5.05 0.58 -11.83
N ASP A 363 -5.36 -0.37 -12.70
CA ASP A 363 -6.56 -0.37 -13.53
C ASP A 363 -7.85 -0.32 -12.70
N TYR A 364 -7.87 -1.07 -11.59
CA TYR A 364 -9.01 -1.12 -10.70
C TYR A 364 -9.22 0.23 -10.00
N VAL A 365 -8.16 0.80 -9.41
CA VAL A 365 -8.26 2.06 -8.68
C VAL A 365 -8.58 3.23 -9.61
N GLU A 366 -8.06 3.24 -10.84
CA GLU A 366 -8.44 4.23 -11.84
C GLU A 366 -9.88 4.09 -12.31
N GLY A 367 -10.36 2.86 -12.48
CA GLY A 367 -11.75 2.56 -12.76
C GLY A 367 -12.69 3.06 -11.65
N ASP A 368 -12.35 2.79 -10.40
CA ASP A 368 -13.10 3.24 -9.20
C ASP A 368 -13.14 4.76 -9.12
N LYS A 369 -12.00 5.42 -9.36
CA LYS A 369 -11.93 6.88 -9.41
C LYS A 369 -12.80 7.44 -10.54
N ALA A 370 -12.68 6.90 -11.75
CA ALA A 370 -13.48 7.37 -12.89
C ALA A 370 -14.98 7.19 -12.64
N ALA A 371 -15.39 6.06 -12.03
CA ALA A 371 -16.77 5.80 -11.66
C ALA A 371 -17.29 6.78 -10.59
N ALA A 372 -16.49 7.05 -9.55
CA ALA A 372 -16.84 8.03 -8.52
C ALA A 372 -16.98 9.45 -9.10
N GLU A 373 -16.08 9.86 -10.00
CA GLU A 373 -16.20 11.14 -10.68
C GLU A 373 -17.40 11.20 -11.65
N ALA A 374 -17.82 10.08 -12.21
CA ALA A 374 -18.98 9.98 -13.08
C ALA A 374 -20.32 10.16 -12.33
N GLU A 375 -20.36 9.86 -11.03
CA GLU A 375 -21.57 9.99 -10.21
C GLU A 375 -22.14 11.41 -10.24
N ALA A 376 -21.28 12.43 -10.14
CA ALA A 376 -21.71 13.84 -10.23
C ALA A 376 -22.45 14.14 -11.55
N TYR A 377 -22.03 13.56 -12.67
CA TYR A 377 -22.66 13.77 -13.97
C TYR A 377 -24.01 13.06 -14.06
N LEU A 378 -24.11 11.84 -13.52
CA LEU A 378 -25.37 11.10 -13.44
C LEU A 378 -26.39 11.85 -12.58
N THR A 379 -25.97 12.36 -11.42
CA THR A 379 -26.82 13.17 -10.54
C THR A 379 -27.29 14.45 -11.23
N SER A 380 -26.40 15.14 -11.95
CA SER A 380 -26.77 16.34 -12.72
C SER A 380 -27.73 16.06 -13.87
N ALA A 381 -27.56 14.92 -14.55
CA ALA A 381 -28.49 14.50 -15.61
C ALA A 381 -29.87 14.22 -15.02
N ASP A 382 -29.93 13.47 -13.92
CA ASP A 382 -31.18 13.19 -13.21
C ASP A 382 -31.81 14.49 -12.71
N TRP A 383 -31.04 15.44 -12.19
CA TRP A 383 -31.54 16.75 -11.77
C TRP A 383 -32.17 17.55 -12.93
N LEU A 384 -31.48 17.65 -14.08
CA LEU A 384 -32.01 18.34 -15.27
C LEU A 384 -33.29 17.67 -15.78
N LEU A 385 -33.29 16.33 -15.84
CA LEU A 385 -34.47 15.56 -16.20
C LEU A 385 -35.62 15.91 -15.25
N MET A 386 -35.41 15.81 -13.94
CA MET A 386 -36.50 15.98 -12.98
C MET A 386 -37.06 17.40 -12.91
N ASN A 387 -36.23 18.43 -13.11
CA ASN A 387 -36.62 19.82 -12.89
C ASN A 387 -37.03 20.57 -14.17
N PHE A 388 -36.54 20.14 -15.34
CA PHE A 388 -36.77 20.85 -16.60
C PHE A 388 -37.44 20.00 -17.69
N LEU A 389 -37.35 18.67 -17.63
CA LEU A 389 -37.77 17.79 -18.75
C LEU A 389 -38.79 16.69 -18.38
N MET A 390 -38.95 16.35 -17.10
CA MET A 390 -39.87 15.31 -16.59
C MET A 390 -41.36 15.56 -16.87
N PRO A 391 -41.88 16.79 -17.06
CA PRO A 391 -43.31 16.97 -17.35
C PRO A 391 -43.82 16.38 -18.69
N ILE A 392 -42.96 15.75 -19.53
CA ILE A 392 -43.23 15.50 -20.96
C ILE A 392 -42.80 14.09 -21.43
N LEU A 393 -42.45 13.17 -20.53
CA LEU A 393 -42.25 11.77 -20.93
C LEU A 393 -43.62 11.15 -21.30
N PRO A 394 -43.75 10.44 -22.45
CA PRO A 394 -44.96 9.71 -22.80
C PRO A 394 -45.37 8.72 -21.68
N GLU A 395 -46.67 8.45 -21.55
CA GLU A 395 -47.30 7.65 -20.47
C GLU A 395 -46.76 6.21 -20.31
N ASP A 396 -45.87 5.77 -21.19
CA ASP A 396 -45.43 4.41 -21.39
C ASP A 396 -43.95 4.12 -21.05
N GLU A 397 -43.14 5.11 -20.64
CA GLU A 397 -41.80 4.85 -20.09
C GLU A 397 -41.80 4.80 -18.55
N THR A 398 -41.57 3.61 -18.01
CA THR A 398 -41.42 3.37 -16.57
C THR A 398 -40.05 3.85 -16.10
N TRP A 399 -39.99 4.89 -15.26
CA TRP A 399 -38.76 5.29 -14.59
C TRP A 399 -38.69 4.63 -13.21
N ASN A 400 -37.70 3.75 -13.01
CA ASN A 400 -37.48 3.03 -11.75
C ASN A 400 -38.73 2.27 -11.24
N GLY A 401 -39.50 1.70 -12.17
CA GLY A 401 -40.73 0.94 -11.88
C GLY A 401 -41.92 1.78 -11.41
N LYS A 402 -41.86 3.11 -11.48
CA LYS A 402 -42.95 4.01 -11.11
C LYS A 402 -43.47 4.78 -12.32
N THR A 403 -44.79 4.81 -12.45
CA THR A 403 -45.51 5.61 -13.46
C THR A 403 -45.88 6.96 -12.86
N TYR A 404 -45.60 8.05 -13.58
CA TYR A 404 -45.84 9.41 -13.09
C TYR A 404 -46.91 10.11 -13.95
N PRO A 405 -47.92 10.76 -13.36
CA PRO A 405 -48.98 11.42 -14.12
C PRO A 405 -48.49 12.71 -14.82
N SER A 406 -48.93 12.92 -16.06
CA SER A 406 -48.70 14.14 -16.85
C SER A 406 -49.23 15.38 -16.15
N ARG A 407 -48.42 16.45 -16.10
CA ARG A 407 -48.80 17.74 -15.48
C ARG A 407 -49.26 18.80 -16.48
N TYR A 408 -49.29 18.51 -17.79
CA TYR A 408 -49.49 19.53 -18.84
C TYR A 408 -50.16 19.00 -20.13
N ALA A 409 -51.40 18.51 -20.03
CA ALA A 409 -52.21 18.20 -21.22
C ALA A 409 -52.58 19.45 -22.08
N ASP A 410 -52.34 20.67 -21.58
CA ASP A 410 -52.89 21.91 -22.16
C ASP A 410 -51.89 22.83 -22.90
N TYR A 411 -50.62 22.43 -23.09
CA TYR A 411 -49.62 23.28 -23.77
C TYR A 411 -49.08 22.65 -25.07
N PRO A 412 -49.67 22.98 -26.25
CA PRO A 412 -49.41 22.29 -27.51
C PRO A 412 -48.05 22.58 -28.18
N PHE A 413 -47.18 23.42 -27.61
CA PHE A 413 -45.88 23.80 -28.19
C PHE A 413 -44.66 23.18 -27.47
N LEU A 414 -44.86 22.50 -26.34
CA LEU A 414 -43.76 22.06 -25.46
C LEU A 414 -43.24 20.63 -25.78
N THR A 415 -43.81 19.89 -26.72
CA THR A 415 -43.63 18.42 -26.73
C THR A 415 -42.46 17.88 -27.56
N ASP A 416 -42.13 18.42 -28.73
CA ASP A 416 -41.17 17.73 -29.63
C ASP A 416 -39.71 18.02 -29.28
N ALA A 417 -39.32 19.30 -29.14
CA ALA A 417 -37.93 19.67 -28.89
C ALA A 417 -37.45 19.22 -27.49
N GLN A 418 -38.29 19.39 -26.45
CA GLN A 418 -37.96 18.95 -25.10
C GLN A 418 -37.97 17.43 -24.95
N SER A 419 -38.85 16.70 -25.66
CA SER A 419 -38.81 15.24 -25.73
C SER A 419 -37.52 14.74 -26.41
N ILE A 420 -37.08 15.41 -27.49
CA ILE A 420 -35.80 15.09 -28.14
C ILE A 420 -34.61 15.32 -27.18
N LEU A 421 -34.61 16.43 -26.43
CA LEU A 421 -33.60 16.71 -25.41
C LEU A 421 -33.59 15.64 -24.31
N ALA A 422 -34.76 15.29 -23.78
CA ALA A 422 -34.90 14.27 -22.74
C ALA A 422 -34.38 12.91 -23.22
N LYS A 423 -34.77 12.46 -24.43
CA LYS A 423 -34.32 11.18 -25.00
C LYS A 423 -32.82 11.12 -25.19
N ARG A 424 -32.19 12.21 -25.68
CA ARG A 424 -30.73 12.29 -25.83
C ARG A 424 -30.03 12.23 -24.48
N LEU A 425 -30.51 13.02 -23.50
CA LEU A 425 -29.92 13.05 -22.16
C LEU A 425 -30.05 11.69 -21.46
N VAL A 426 -31.21 11.05 -21.50
CA VAL A 426 -31.44 9.70 -20.97
C VAL A 426 -30.52 8.68 -21.64
N SER A 427 -30.42 8.70 -22.97
CA SER A 427 -29.55 7.78 -23.71
C SER A 427 -28.09 7.89 -23.28
N SER A 428 -27.55 9.11 -23.20
CA SER A 428 -26.17 9.34 -22.75
C SER A 428 -25.97 9.01 -21.26
N ARG A 429 -26.96 9.32 -20.43
CA ARG A 429 -26.96 9.00 -18.98
C ARG A 429 -26.96 7.51 -18.73
N ASP A 430 -27.81 6.76 -19.42
CA ASP A 430 -27.90 5.30 -19.28
C ASP A 430 -26.67 4.58 -19.85
N LYS A 431 -26.09 5.11 -20.93
CA LYS A 431 -24.80 4.65 -21.44
C LYS A 431 -23.70 4.79 -20.40
N LEU A 432 -23.58 5.96 -19.74
CA LEU A 432 -22.62 6.15 -18.66
C LEU A 432 -22.92 5.22 -17.47
N LYS A 433 -24.19 5.14 -17.05
CA LYS A 433 -24.63 4.27 -15.95
C LYS A 433 -24.27 2.81 -16.19
N GLN A 434 -24.46 2.32 -17.41
CA GLN A 434 -24.06 0.97 -17.80
C GLN A 434 -22.54 0.79 -17.72
N THR A 435 -21.74 1.77 -18.16
CA THR A 435 -20.28 1.67 -18.11
C THR A 435 -19.67 1.69 -16.71
N VAL A 436 -20.34 2.33 -15.74
CA VAL A 436 -19.88 2.37 -14.34
C VAL A 436 -20.43 1.22 -13.50
N THR A 437 -21.36 0.43 -14.03
CA THR A 437 -21.90 -0.75 -13.35
C THR A 437 -20.88 -1.87 -13.38
N ARG A 438 -20.42 -2.32 -12.20
CA ARG A 438 -19.40 -3.37 -12.07
C ARG A 438 -20.01 -4.77 -12.11
N GLU A 439 -19.42 -5.63 -12.93
CA GLU A 439 -19.73 -7.07 -12.96
C GLU A 439 -18.75 -7.84 -12.05
N GLY A 440 -19.18 -8.16 -10.83
CA GLY A 440 -18.35 -8.89 -9.86
C GLY A 440 -17.11 -8.10 -9.43
N GLU A 441 -15.95 -8.75 -9.45
CA GLU A 441 -14.67 -8.16 -9.01
C GLU A 441 -13.82 -7.57 -10.14
N LYS A 442 -14.34 -7.52 -11.38
CA LYS A 442 -13.58 -6.99 -12.52
C LYS A 442 -13.32 -5.50 -12.38
N ALA A 443 -12.12 -5.08 -12.77
CA ALA A 443 -11.76 -3.68 -12.88
C ALA A 443 -12.66 -2.97 -13.91
N LEU A 444 -13.09 -1.76 -13.58
CA LEU A 444 -13.81 -0.89 -14.51
C LEU A 444 -12.81 -0.23 -15.46
N SER A 445 -13.16 -0.10 -16.74
CA SER A 445 -12.30 0.59 -17.71
C SER A 445 -12.45 2.11 -17.53
N ALA A 446 -11.44 2.72 -16.91
CA ALA A 446 -11.37 4.18 -16.73
C ALA A 446 -11.49 4.93 -18.07
N GLU A 447 -10.89 4.41 -19.14
CA GLU A 447 -10.99 4.99 -20.49
C GLU A 447 -12.44 4.96 -21.03
N ARG A 448 -13.13 3.83 -20.91
CA ARG A 448 -14.54 3.70 -21.35
C ARG A 448 -15.46 4.61 -20.56
N ILE A 449 -15.26 4.69 -19.24
CA ILE A 449 -16.02 5.59 -18.36
C ILE A 449 -15.75 7.04 -18.77
N GLU A 450 -14.49 7.42 -18.98
CA GLU A 450 -14.14 8.78 -19.37
C GLU A 450 -14.77 9.19 -20.70
N LYS A 451 -14.78 8.27 -21.68
CA LYS A 451 -15.45 8.50 -22.96
C LYS A 451 -16.95 8.73 -22.77
N ALA A 452 -17.64 7.85 -22.06
CA ALA A 452 -19.08 7.98 -21.81
C ALA A 452 -19.41 9.24 -20.97
N ARG A 453 -18.54 9.60 -20.02
CA ARG A 453 -18.66 10.80 -19.20
C ARG A 453 -18.55 12.06 -20.03
N LYS A 454 -17.59 12.13 -20.97
CA LYS A 454 -17.46 13.25 -21.91
C LYS A 454 -18.70 13.40 -22.79
N GLU A 455 -19.24 12.30 -23.30
CA GLU A 455 -20.49 12.33 -24.08
C GLU A 455 -21.66 12.87 -23.24
N LEU A 456 -21.82 12.41 -21.99
CA LEU A 456 -22.85 12.94 -21.09
C LEU A 456 -22.61 14.41 -20.73
N ARG A 457 -21.36 14.82 -20.48
CA ARG A 457 -21.01 16.22 -20.23
C ARG A 457 -21.48 17.13 -21.37
N ASP A 458 -21.19 16.75 -22.60
CA ASP A 458 -21.50 17.57 -23.76
C ASP A 458 -23.04 17.66 -23.94
N GLU A 459 -23.78 16.59 -23.65
CA GLU A 459 -25.25 16.61 -23.58
C GLU A 459 -25.79 17.44 -22.40
N LEU A 460 -25.16 17.42 -21.23
CA LEU A 460 -25.53 18.28 -20.09
C LEU A 460 -25.40 19.76 -20.47
N ILE A 461 -24.28 20.15 -21.09
CA ILE A 461 -24.04 21.53 -21.54
C ILE A 461 -25.10 21.96 -22.56
N TYR A 462 -25.34 21.11 -23.56
CA TYR A 462 -26.32 21.39 -24.61
C TYR A 462 -27.73 21.53 -24.03
N THR A 463 -28.13 20.57 -23.19
CA THR A 463 -29.47 20.53 -22.59
C THR A 463 -29.68 21.70 -21.64
N ALA A 464 -28.74 21.97 -20.73
CA ALA A 464 -28.80 23.09 -19.80
C ALA A 464 -28.91 24.44 -20.55
N SER A 465 -28.12 24.63 -21.60
CA SER A 465 -28.18 25.84 -22.43
C SER A 465 -29.52 25.97 -23.16
N ALA A 466 -30.04 24.86 -23.71
CA ALA A 466 -31.32 24.84 -24.42
C ALA A 466 -32.52 25.17 -23.51
N VAL A 467 -32.48 24.75 -22.24
CA VAL A 467 -33.51 25.11 -21.24
C VAL A 467 -33.27 26.48 -20.60
N GLY A 468 -32.29 27.26 -21.09
CA GLY A 468 -32.04 28.64 -20.68
C GLY A 468 -31.21 28.81 -19.41
N LEU A 469 -30.52 27.77 -18.94
CA LEU A 469 -29.60 27.89 -17.80
C LEU A 469 -28.31 28.59 -18.19
N THR A 470 -27.88 29.51 -17.34
CA THR A 470 -26.66 30.30 -17.45
C THR A 470 -25.83 30.15 -16.19
N GLN A 471 -24.58 30.62 -16.21
CA GLN A 471 -23.74 30.66 -15.01
C GLN A 471 -24.37 31.49 -13.88
N SER A 472 -25.13 32.53 -14.23
CA SER A 472 -25.78 33.43 -13.27
C SER A 472 -26.89 32.76 -12.46
N ASN A 473 -27.48 31.68 -12.98
CA ASN A 473 -28.48 30.90 -12.27
C ASN A 473 -27.88 30.12 -11.08
N PHE A 474 -26.55 29.95 -11.00
CA PHE A 474 -25.86 29.18 -9.95
C PHE A 474 -25.02 30.10 -9.04
N SER A 475 -25.74 30.93 -8.29
CA SER A 475 -25.18 32.01 -7.47
C SER A 475 -24.64 31.52 -6.11
N THR A 476 -25.22 30.46 -5.55
CA THR A 476 -24.82 29.91 -4.25
C THR A 476 -23.89 28.71 -4.38
N ALA A 477 -23.11 28.44 -3.33
CA ALA A 477 -22.24 27.25 -3.28
C ALA A 477 -23.04 25.93 -3.37
N ILE A 478 -24.30 25.92 -2.95
CA ILE A 478 -25.18 24.74 -3.04
C ILE A 478 -25.63 24.54 -4.50
N GLU A 479 -26.07 25.62 -5.16
CA GLU A 479 -26.48 25.58 -6.56
C GLU A 479 -25.33 25.14 -7.47
N ARG A 480 -24.10 25.60 -7.20
CA ARG A 480 -22.91 25.20 -7.96
C ARG A 480 -22.55 23.72 -7.85
N LYS A 481 -23.13 22.96 -6.92
CA LYS A 481 -22.98 21.50 -6.83
C LYS A 481 -23.96 20.73 -7.73
N LEU A 482 -24.97 21.41 -8.30
CA LEU A 482 -25.96 20.78 -9.18
C LEU A 482 -25.40 20.40 -10.54
N LEU A 483 -24.31 21.04 -10.97
CA LEU A 483 -23.60 20.74 -12.22
C LEU A 483 -22.11 20.56 -11.91
N PRO A 484 -21.39 19.66 -12.62
CA PRO A 484 -19.94 19.58 -12.53
C PRO A 484 -19.29 20.93 -12.88
N PRO A 485 -18.17 21.31 -12.24
CA PRO A 485 -17.54 22.61 -12.47
C PRO A 485 -17.18 22.90 -13.93
N ASP A 486 -16.77 21.87 -14.67
CA ASP A 486 -16.44 21.99 -16.09
C ASP A 486 -17.68 22.13 -16.99
N VAL A 487 -18.82 21.53 -16.63
CA VAL A 487 -20.13 21.81 -17.26
C VAL A 487 -20.54 23.25 -16.99
N LEU A 488 -20.53 23.67 -15.72
CA LEU A 488 -20.96 25.01 -15.30
C LEU A 488 -20.15 26.10 -16.00
N SER A 489 -18.82 25.95 -16.06
CA SER A 489 -17.92 26.93 -16.68
C SER A 489 -18.15 27.14 -18.19
N ARG A 490 -18.83 26.19 -18.85
CA ARG A 490 -19.11 26.21 -20.29
C ARG A 490 -20.53 26.68 -20.62
N LEU A 491 -21.36 26.94 -19.60
CA LEU A 491 -22.66 27.57 -19.82
C LEU A 491 -22.49 29.05 -20.19
N PRO A 492 -23.48 29.64 -20.90
CA PRO A 492 -23.49 31.08 -21.17
C PRO A 492 -23.44 31.90 -19.88
N VAL A 493 -22.78 33.06 -19.91
CA VAL A 493 -22.72 33.99 -18.76
C VAL A 493 -24.04 34.76 -18.60
N VAL A 494 -24.67 35.11 -19.72
CA VAL A 494 -25.96 35.80 -19.80
C VAL A 494 -26.80 35.09 -20.87
N PHE A 495 -28.11 34.99 -20.64
CA PHE A 495 -29.02 34.46 -21.64
C PHE A 495 -29.12 35.47 -22.80
N THR A 496 -28.77 35.04 -24.02
CA THR A 496 -28.99 35.83 -25.23
C THR A 496 -30.00 35.07 -26.08
N PRO A 497 -31.23 35.57 -26.25
CA PRO A 497 -32.21 34.89 -27.09
C PRO A 497 -31.69 34.83 -28.53
N THR A 498 -31.61 33.63 -29.10
CA THR A 498 -31.17 33.44 -30.49
C THR A 498 -32.21 34.07 -31.44
N PRO A 499 -31.80 34.80 -32.51
CA PRO A 499 -32.76 35.48 -33.40
C PRO A 499 -33.62 34.54 -34.26
N THR A 500 -33.33 33.23 -34.26
CA THR A 500 -34.06 32.24 -35.04
C THR A 500 -35.20 31.65 -34.20
N GLY A 501 -36.34 32.34 -34.24
CA GLY A 501 -37.70 31.81 -34.09
C GLY A 501 -37.96 30.76 -33.00
N GLY A 502 -38.47 31.20 -31.85
CA GLY A 502 -39.70 30.65 -31.25
C GLY A 502 -39.73 29.19 -30.77
N PHE A 503 -38.68 28.65 -30.14
CA PHE A 503 -38.70 27.26 -29.64
C PHE A 503 -38.59 27.07 -28.11
N PHE A 504 -38.43 28.12 -27.31
CA PHE A 504 -38.38 27.99 -25.84
C PHE A 504 -39.14 29.15 -25.16
N PRO A 505 -39.81 28.90 -24.01
CA PRO A 505 -40.43 29.95 -23.22
C PRO A 505 -39.36 30.93 -22.70
N GLU A 506 -39.81 32.12 -22.27
CA GLU A 506 -38.96 33.20 -21.74
C GLU A 506 -37.89 32.71 -20.74
N PRO A 507 -36.73 33.40 -20.65
CA PRO A 507 -35.66 33.02 -19.73
C PRO A 507 -36.19 32.76 -18.32
N TRP A 508 -35.67 31.73 -17.66
CA TRP A 508 -36.06 31.43 -16.29
C TRP A 508 -35.60 32.56 -15.34
N GLU A 509 -36.53 33.43 -14.96
CA GLU A 509 -36.30 34.58 -14.06
C GLU A 509 -36.41 34.21 -12.56
N GLY A 510 -36.72 32.95 -12.23
CA GLY A 510 -36.90 32.51 -10.86
C GLY A 510 -35.56 32.17 -10.20
N GLY A 511 -35.13 32.95 -9.19
CA GLY A 511 -34.13 32.45 -8.25
C GLY A 511 -34.64 31.18 -7.54
N PHE A 512 -33.74 30.27 -7.16
CA PHE A 512 -34.09 29.09 -6.35
C PHE A 512 -34.67 29.56 -5.01
N LYS A 513 -36.00 29.63 -4.89
CA LYS A 513 -36.64 29.92 -3.60
C LYS A 513 -36.38 28.75 -2.67
N THR A 514 -35.77 29.02 -1.53
CA THR A 514 -35.65 28.08 -0.40
C THR A 514 -37.05 27.56 -0.04
N PRO A 515 -37.29 26.24 0.01
CA PRO A 515 -38.53 25.71 0.54
C PRO A 515 -38.52 25.89 2.06
N GLY A 516 -39.25 26.91 2.54
CA GLY A 516 -39.68 26.96 3.92
C GLY A 516 -40.66 25.82 4.19
N GLN A 517 -40.32 25.01 5.20
CA GLN A 517 -41.20 24.15 5.99
C GLN A 517 -42.08 23.15 5.23
N GLY A 518 -41.65 21.88 5.25
CA GLY A 518 -42.52 20.73 4.96
C GLY A 518 -42.06 19.84 3.81
N VAL A 519 -40.82 19.37 3.85
CA VAL A 519 -40.40 18.22 3.04
C VAL A 519 -39.66 17.25 3.96
N THR A 520 -40.15 16.01 4.00
CA THR A 520 -39.50 14.87 4.64
C THR A 520 -38.05 14.74 4.14
N PRO A 521 -37.10 14.33 5.00
CA PRO A 521 -35.70 14.24 4.60
C PRO A 521 -35.52 13.29 3.42
N PHE A 522 -34.52 13.60 2.58
CA PHE A 522 -34.00 12.69 1.55
C PHE A 522 -33.83 11.28 2.13
N PRO A 523 -34.18 10.20 1.40
CA PRO A 523 -33.73 8.88 1.81
C PRO A 523 -32.20 8.91 1.79
N GLU A 524 -31.58 8.63 2.94
CA GLU A 524 -30.16 8.39 3.04
C GLU A 524 -29.75 7.40 1.95
N SER A 525 -28.68 7.76 1.22
CA SER A 525 -27.99 6.84 0.34
C SER A 525 -27.72 5.55 1.11
N THR A 526 -28.27 4.44 0.67
CA THR A 526 -27.90 3.11 1.18
C THR A 526 -26.38 2.99 1.15
N PRO A 527 -25.72 2.66 2.27
CA PRO A 527 -24.27 2.51 2.29
C PRO A 527 -23.88 1.36 1.36
N TYR A 528 -22.76 1.54 0.66
CA TYR A 528 -22.07 0.42 0.01
C TYR A 528 -21.84 -0.69 1.05
N PRO A 529 -22.04 -1.98 0.70
CA PRO A 529 -21.73 -3.06 1.62
C PRO A 529 -20.23 -3.03 1.93
N GLY A 530 -19.87 -2.62 3.16
CA GLY A 530 -18.48 -2.50 3.61
C GLY A 530 -18.18 -1.32 4.55
N GLN A 531 -19.09 -0.37 4.74
CA GLN A 531 -18.93 0.66 5.80
C GLN A 531 -19.31 0.08 7.16
N LEU A 532 -18.33 -0.07 8.06
CA LEU A 532 -18.59 -0.24 9.48
C LEU A 532 -19.20 1.05 10.05
N PRO A 533 -20.13 0.95 11.02
CA PRO A 533 -20.75 2.12 11.62
C PRO A 533 -19.68 2.96 12.36
N THR A 534 -19.66 4.26 12.07
CA THR A 534 -18.91 5.25 12.85
C THR A 534 -19.49 5.32 14.27
N PRO A 535 -18.69 5.27 15.34
CA PRO A 535 -19.19 5.50 16.68
C PRO A 535 -19.73 6.92 16.80
N GLU A 536 -20.91 7.05 17.43
CA GLU A 536 -21.56 8.34 17.70
C GLU A 536 -20.65 9.25 18.54
N PRO A 537 -20.62 10.56 18.27
CA PRO A 537 -19.92 11.51 19.12
C PRO A 537 -20.67 11.64 20.45
N THR A 538 -20.04 11.16 21.53
CA THR A 538 -20.49 11.47 22.89
C THR A 538 -20.33 12.97 23.14
N ASP A 539 -21.47 13.63 23.33
CA ASP A 539 -21.58 15.00 23.76
C ASP A 539 -20.86 15.24 25.10
N GLY A 540 -20.04 16.29 25.13
CA GLY A 540 -19.60 16.94 26.35
C GLY A 540 -18.09 17.07 26.45
N PHE A 541 -17.56 18.26 26.17
CA PHE A 541 -16.82 19.05 27.16
C PHE A 541 -16.66 20.48 26.64
N ARG A 542 -17.12 21.44 27.46
CA ARG A 542 -17.04 22.88 27.22
C ARG A 542 -15.65 23.39 27.55
N PHE A 543 -15.19 24.35 26.75
CA PHE A 543 -13.99 25.16 26.96
C PHE A 543 -13.92 25.76 28.37
N GLY A 544 -12.73 25.64 28.97
CA GLY A 544 -12.22 26.33 30.14
C GLY A 544 -10.70 26.21 30.14
#